data_AF-A0A834HBE9-F1
#
_entry.id   AF-A0A834HBE9-F1
#
_cell.length_a   1.000
_cell.length_b   1.000
_cell.length_c   1.000
_cell.angle_alpha   90.00
_cell.angle_beta   90.00
_cell.angle_gamma   90.00
#
_symmetry.space_group_name_H-M   'P 1'
#
loop_
_entity.id
_entity.type
_entity.pdbx_description
1 polymer ?
#
loop_
_entity_poly.entity_id
_entity_poly.type
_entity_poly.pdbx_seq_one_letter_code
_entity_poly.pdbx_strand_id
1 'polypeptide(L)'
;MWKLKVAEGQGPWLYSTNNFVGRQIWEFDPDAGTPEEREAVEKARDDYRKNRSRVRPCGDVLMRMQLKMENSNIDLSIPPVRLGETEQVNYEAVTTALKKAIRLSCAIQSKDGHWPAENTGPHIYTPPMDICRLAE
;
A
#
# COMPACT_ATOMS: atom_id res chain seq x y z
N MET A 1 -15.28 -2.40 -3.73
CA MET A 1 -13.96 -2.00 -3.20
C MET A 1 -12.86 -2.44 -4.15
N TRP A 2 -11.79 -1.65 -4.32
CA TRP A 2 -10.60 -2.10 -5.05
C TRP A 2 -9.83 -3.12 -4.21
N LYS A 3 -9.49 -4.27 -4.78
CA LYS A 3 -8.76 -5.37 -4.11
C LYS A 3 -7.40 -5.58 -4.78
N LEU A 4 -6.36 -5.71 -3.96
CA LEU A 4 -5.03 -6.07 -4.41
C LEU A 4 -4.97 -7.58 -4.70
N LYS A 5 -4.64 -7.97 -5.93
CA LYS A 5 -4.31 -9.36 -6.27
C LYS A 5 -2.82 -9.49 -6.50
N VAL A 6 -2.23 -10.48 -5.86
CA VAL A 6 -0.78 -10.74 -5.86
C VAL A 6 -0.51 -12.16 -6.35
N ALA A 7 0.53 -12.32 -7.18
CA ALA A 7 1.03 -13.59 -7.68
C ALA A 7 -0.03 -14.43 -8.41
N GLU A 8 -1.03 -13.76 -8.98
CA GLU A 8 -2.12 -14.38 -9.72
C GLU A 8 -1.99 -14.05 -11.21
N GLY A 9 -2.17 -15.08 -12.03
CA GLY A 9 -2.17 -14.99 -13.48
C GLY A 9 -2.86 -16.22 -14.07
N GLN A 10 -4.04 -16.00 -14.66
CA GLN A 10 -4.74 -16.99 -15.46
C GLN A 10 -5.34 -16.26 -16.66
N GLY A 11 -5.01 -16.73 -17.87
CA GLY A 11 -5.53 -16.15 -19.10
C GLY A 11 -4.72 -16.61 -20.31
N PRO A 12 -5.34 -16.69 -21.50
CA PRO A 12 -4.70 -17.18 -22.71
C PRO A 12 -3.47 -16.36 -23.13
N TRP A 13 -3.36 -15.11 -22.65
CA TRP A 13 -2.30 -14.17 -22.99
C TRP A 13 -1.35 -13.84 -21.81
N LEU A 14 -1.45 -14.57 -20.69
CA LEU A 14 -0.58 -14.39 -19.53
C LEU A 14 0.45 -15.53 -19.48
N TYR A 15 1.73 -15.17 -19.60
CA TYR A 15 2.86 -16.09 -19.48
C TYR A 15 3.81 -15.63 -18.38
N SER A 16 4.44 -16.58 -17.70
CA SER A 16 5.40 -16.28 -16.64
C SER A 16 6.46 -17.39 -16.52
N THR A 17 7.70 -16.99 -16.26
CA THR A 17 8.83 -17.89 -15.96
C THR A 17 9.02 -18.15 -14.46
N ASN A 18 8.35 -17.38 -13.59
CA ASN A 18 8.49 -17.44 -12.13
C ASN A 18 7.13 -17.59 -11.40
N ASN A 19 6.14 -18.21 -12.05
CA ASN A 19 4.77 -18.35 -11.51
C ASN A 19 4.13 -17.04 -11.02
N PHE A 20 4.37 -15.93 -11.72
CA PHE A 20 3.82 -14.60 -11.44
C PHE A 20 4.25 -13.99 -10.10
N VAL A 21 5.26 -14.53 -9.42
CA VAL A 21 5.82 -13.94 -8.19
C VAL A 21 6.25 -12.50 -8.46
N GLY A 22 5.85 -11.58 -7.58
CA GLY A 22 6.07 -10.13 -7.71
C GLY A 22 5.03 -9.40 -8.57
N ARG A 23 4.10 -10.11 -9.21
CA ARG A 23 2.99 -9.48 -9.95
C ARG A 23 1.95 -8.96 -8.96
N GLN A 24 1.55 -7.71 -9.16
CA GLN A 24 0.41 -7.09 -8.46
C GLN A 24 -0.55 -6.45 -9.47
N ILE A 25 -1.86 -6.58 -9.24
CA ILE A 25 -2.90 -5.87 -9.98
C ILE A 25 -4.01 -5.42 -9.03
N TRP A 26 -4.77 -4.41 -9.45
CA TRP A 26 -5.97 -3.96 -8.75
C TRP A 26 -7.21 -4.38 -9.53
N GLU A 27 -8.14 -5.05 -8.85
CA GLU A 27 -9.45 -5.43 -9.40
C GLU A 27 -10.54 -4.77 -8.58
N PHE A 28 -11.56 -4.23 -9.24
CA PHE A 28 -12.71 -3.69 -8.53
C PHE A 28 -13.76 -4.80 -8.32
N ASP A 29 -14.15 -5.00 -7.06
CA ASP A 29 -15.19 -5.94 -6.66
C ASP A 29 -16.27 -5.19 -5.88
N PRO A 30 -17.51 -5.07 -6.39
CA PRO A 30 -18.58 -4.30 -5.72
C PRO A 30 -19.01 -4.91 -4.37
N ASP A 31 -18.81 -6.21 -4.18
CA ASP A 31 -19.23 -6.97 -3.00
C ASP A 31 -18.10 -7.18 -1.98
N ALA A 32 -16.85 -6.86 -2.35
CA ALA A 32 -15.71 -6.94 -1.45
C ALA A 32 -15.79 -6.00 -0.22
N GLY A 33 -15.27 -6.52 0.89
CA GLY A 33 -15.00 -5.82 2.14
C GLY A 33 -16.21 -5.66 3.07
N THR A 34 -15.95 -5.63 4.38
CA THR A 34 -16.99 -5.37 5.39
C THR A 34 -17.47 -3.91 5.35
N PRO A 35 -18.62 -3.57 5.94
CA PRO A 35 -19.05 -2.17 6.07
C PRO A 35 -17.98 -1.26 6.68
N GLU A 36 -17.27 -1.74 7.71
CA GLU A 36 -16.21 -1.00 8.40
C GLU A 36 -14.99 -0.77 7.51
N GLU A 37 -14.60 -1.78 6.72
CA GLU A 37 -13.49 -1.67 5.76
C GLU A 37 -13.82 -0.66 4.66
N ARG A 38 -15.05 -0.70 4.16
CA ARG A 38 -15.55 0.23 3.14
C ARG A 38 -15.58 1.66 3.69
N GLU A 39 -16.05 1.85 4.91
CA GLU A 39 -16.03 3.15 5.58
C GLU A 39 -14.59 3.67 5.76
N ALA A 40 -13.66 2.81 6.18
CA ALA A 40 -12.25 3.19 6.33
C ALA A 40 -11.64 3.61 4.97
N VAL A 41 -11.99 2.94 3.88
CA VAL A 41 -11.58 3.30 2.52
C VAL A 41 -12.16 4.66 2.11
N GLU A 42 -13.46 4.91 2.32
CA GLU A 42 -14.06 6.21 1.99
C GLU A 42 -13.47 7.34 2.82
N LYS A 43 -13.20 7.12 4.11
CA LYS A 43 -12.49 8.07 4.94
C LYS A 43 -11.09 8.39 4.40
N ALA A 44 -10.33 7.37 3.99
CA ALA A 44 -9.02 7.57 3.38
C ALA A 44 -9.10 8.38 2.07
N ARG A 45 -10.14 8.16 1.25
CA ARG A 45 -10.40 8.94 0.02
C ARG A 45 -10.71 10.40 0.34
N ASP A 46 -11.53 10.66 1.34
CA ASP A 46 -11.88 12.02 1.75
C ASP A 46 -10.71 12.76 2.39
N ASP A 47 -9.90 12.08 3.19
CA ASP A 47 -8.67 12.64 3.75
C ASP A 47 -7.67 13.01 2.65
N TYR A 48 -7.54 12.17 1.62
CA TYR A 48 -6.76 12.51 0.42
C TYR A 48 -7.34 13.73 -0.29
N ARG A 49 -8.66 13.78 -0.56
CA ARG A 49 -9.29 14.93 -1.22
C ARG A 49 -9.04 16.25 -0.50
N LYS A 50 -9.13 16.26 0.83
CA LYS A 50 -8.89 17.44 1.68
C LYS A 50 -7.42 17.87 1.66
N ASN A 51 -6.49 16.93 1.54
CA ASN A 51 -5.05 17.19 1.68
C ASN A 51 -4.25 17.06 0.38
N ARG A 52 -4.88 16.81 -0.77
CA ARG A 52 -4.22 16.53 -2.06
C ARG A 52 -3.24 17.59 -2.54
N SER A 53 -3.37 18.84 -2.08
CA SER A 53 -2.43 19.92 -2.38
C SER A 53 -1.20 19.94 -1.45
N ARG A 54 -1.27 19.25 -0.31
CA ARG A 54 -0.27 19.21 0.76
C ARG A 54 0.46 17.87 0.86
N VAL A 55 -0.11 16.82 0.27
CA VAL A 55 0.42 15.46 0.32
C VAL A 55 0.77 14.97 -1.08
N ARG A 56 1.80 14.13 -1.17
CA ARG A 56 2.14 13.46 -2.43
C ARG A 56 1.14 12.33 -2.70
N PRO A 57 0.79 12.06 -3.97
CA PRO A 57 -0.17 11.01 -4.33
C PRO A 57 0.33 9.58 -4.03
N CYS A 58 1.65 9.38 -3.89
CA CYS A 58 2.32 8.08 -3.79
C CYS A 58 2.33 7.46 -2.37
N GLY A 59 1.18 7.46 -1.69
CA GLY A 59 1.09 7.03 -0.28
C GLY A 59 0.86 5.54 -0.05
N ASP A 60 0.47 4.79 -1.09
CA ASP A 60 0.05 3.38 -1.01
C ASP A 60 -0.95 3.08 0.11
N VAL A 61 -1.82 4.05 0.45
CA VAL A 61 -2.67 3.97 1.65
C VAL A 61 -3.60 2.76 1.58
N LEU A 62 -4.30 2.59 0.45
CA LEU A 62 -5.23 1.48 0.24
C LEU A 62 -4.53 0.12 0.30
N MET A 63 -3.36 0.01 -0.34
CA MET A 63 -2.53 -1.18 -0.34
C MET A 63 -2.09 -1.56 1.08
N ARG A 64 -1.58 -0.59 1.84
CA ARG A 64 -1.13 -0.79 3.22
C ARG A 64 -2.27 -1.17 4.15
N MET A 65 -3.49 -0.66 3.92
CA MET A 65 -4.65 -1.07 4.70
C MET A 65 -4.96 -2.55 4.50
N GLN A 66 -4.99 -3.03 3.25
CA GLN A 66 -5.26 -4.44 2.96
C GLN A 66 -4.18 -5.37 3.48
N LEU A 67 -2.90 -5.07 3.22
CA LEU A 67 -1.80 -5.93 3.65
C LEU A 67 -1.68 -6.00 5.18
N LYS A 68 -1.91 -4.90 5.90
CA LYS A 68 -1.91 -4.91 7.37
C LYS A 68 -3.07 -5.71 7.95
N MET A 69 -4.20 -5.74 7.26
CA MET A 69 -5.35 -6.54 7.65
C MET A 69 -5.09 -8.03 7.42
N GLU A 70 -4.54 -8.39 6.25
CA GLU A 70 -4.09 -9.76 5.95
C GLU A 70 -3.03 -10.24 6.95
N ASN A 71 -2.07 -9.38 7.29
CA ASN A 71 -0.99 -9.65 8.25
C ASN A 71 -1.31 -9.13 9.66
N SER A 72 -2.57 -9.23 10.10
CA SER A 72 -3.06 -8.71 11.38
C SER A 72 -2.40 -9.33 12.62
N ASN A 73 -1.68 -10.44 12.45
CA ASN A 73 -0.86 -11.07 13.49
C ASN A 73 0.40 -10.26 13.87
N ILE A 74 0.75 -9.23 13.10
CA ILE A 74 1.94 -8.40 13.35
C ILE A 74 1.58 -7.20 14.22
N ASP A 75 2.19 -7.14 15.40
CA ASP A 75 1.95 -6.06 16.36
C ASP A 75 2.60 -4.72 15.94
N LEU A 76 1.77 -3.76 15.53
CA LEU A 76 2.18 -2.42 15.13
C LEU A 76 2.07 -1.36 16.25
N SER A 77 1.87 -1.78 17.51
CA SER A 77 1.65 -0.88 18.66
C SER A 77 2.84 -0.03 19.06
N ILE A 78 4.07 -0.40 18.65
CA ILE A 78 5.30 0.36 18.99
C ILE A 78 5.13 1.82 18.53
N PRO A 79 5.25 2.82 19.42
CA PRO A 79 5.07 4.22 19.03
C PRO A 79 6.22 4.70 18.13
N PRO A 80 5.97 5.66 17.21
CA PRO A 80 7.03 6.26 16.42
C PRO A 80 7.97 7.08 17.30
N VAL A 81 9.27 6.84 17.17
CA VAL A 81 10.31 7.69 17.78
C VAL A 81 10.72 8.75 16.77
N ARG A 82 10.66 10.02 17.16
CA ARG A 82 11.11 11.17 16.38
C ARG A 82 12.01 12.02 17.26
N LEU A 83 13.30 12.02 16.96
CA LEU A 83 14.26 12.87 17.66
C LEU A 83 14.17 14.30 17.11
N GLY A 84 14.34 15.28 17.99
CA GLY A 84 14.46 16.69 17.58
C GLY A 84 15.78 16.95 16.84
N GLU A 85 15.89 18.10 16.16
CA GLU A 85 17.10 18.46 15.38
C GLU A 85 18.37 18.53 16.25
N THR A 86 18.22 18.93 17.52
CA THR A 86 19.33 19.08 18.48
C THR A 86 19.49 17.88 19.42
N GLU A 87 18.62 16.87 19.31
CA GLU A 87 18.63 15.72 20.19
C GLU A 87 19.65 14.69 19.73
N GLN A 88 20.48 14.19 20.64
CA GLN A 88 21.50 13.21 20.28
C GLN A 88 20.89 11.84 20.01
N VAL A 89 21.33 11.21 18.92
CA VAL A 89 20.98 9.83 18.59
C VAL A 89 21.50 8.90 19.68
N ASN A 90 20.60 8.12 20.28
CA ASN A 90 20.94 7.13 21.30
C ASN A 90 20.49 5.71 20.88
N TYR A 91 21.06 4.71 21.54
CA TYR A 91 20.87 3.31 21.21
C TYR A 91 19.40 2.85 21.35
N GLU A 92 18.69 3.35 22.37
CA GLU A 92 17.30 2.99 22.64
C GLU A 92 16.35 3.53 21.55
N ALA A 93 16.55 4.79 21.15
CA ALA A 93 15.81 5.44 20.08
C ALA A 93 16.01 4.70 18.75
N VAL A 94 17.25 4.37 18.40
CA VAL A 94 17.58 3.62 17.17
C VAL A 94 16.95 2.22 17.22
N THR A 95 17.10 1.52 18.34
CA THR A 95 16.55 0.16 18.51
C THR A 95 15.03 0.16 18.37
N THR A 96 14.35 1.13 18.98
CA THR A 96 12.88 1.25 18.92
C THR A 96 12.41 1.61 17.52
N ALA A 97 13.07 2.57 16.86
CA ALA A 97 12.77 2.95 15.49
C ALA A 97 12.96 1.77 14.52
N LEU A 98 14.07 1.04 14.64
CA LEU A 98 14.37 -0.12 13.79
C LEU A 98 13.36 -1.25 14.01
N LYS A 99 13.04 -1.58 15.27
CA LYS A 99 12.00 -2.59 15.58
C LYS A 99 10.66 -2.22 14.94
N LYS A 100 10.23 -0.96 15.07
CA LYS A 100 8.99 -0.49 14.45
C LYS A 100 9.05 -0.59 12.93
N ALA A 101 10.16 -0.19 12.32
CA ALA A 101 10.35 -0.24 10.87
C ALA A 101 10.27 -1.67 10.34
N ILE A 102 10.98 -2.61 10.98
CA ILE A 102 10.94 -4.04 10.60
C ILE A 102 9.52 -4.58 10.71
N ARG A 103 8.81 -4.33 11.82
CA ARG A 103 7.43 -4.80 11.99
C ARG A 103 6.49 -4.20 10.94
N LEU A 104 6.64 -2.92 10.62
CA LEU A 104 5.87 -2.29 9.55
C LEU A 104 6.16 -2.98 8.21
N SER A 105 7.43 -3.20 7.86
CA SER A 105 7.81 -3.89 6.63
C SER A 105 7.19 -5.28 6.55
N CYS A 106 7.26 -6.08 7.62
CA CYS A 106 6.61 -7.38 7.65
C CYS A 106 5.09 -7.29 7.49
N ALA A 107 4.43 -6.30 8.11
CA ALA A 107 2.98 -6.11 8.00
C ALA A 107 2.51 -5.70 6.60
N ILE A 108 3.40 -5.18 5.75
CA ILE A 108 3.10 -4.82 4.37
C ILE A 108 3.76 -5.76 3.34
N GLN A 109 4.23 -6.94 3.78
CA GLN A 109 4.72 -7.97 2.88
C GLN A 109 3.53 -8.73 2.28
N SER A 110 3.56 -9.04 0.99
CA SER A 110 2.54 -9.85 0.35
C SER A 110 2.72 -11.35 0.56
N LYS A 111 1.68 -12.13 0.25
CA LYS A 111 1.63 -13.59 0.42
C LYS A 111 2.73 -14.38 -0.32
N ASP A 112 3.25 -13.85 -1.43
CA ASP A 112 4.35 -14.42 -2.21
C ASP A 112 5.73 -13.89 -1.79
N GLY A 113 5.79 -13.10 -0.72
CA GLY A 113 7.01 -12.61 -0.09
C GLY A 113 7.56 -11.30 -0.64
N HIS A 114 6.98 -10.73 -1.70
CA HIS A 114 7.41 -9.43 -2.21
C HIS A 114 6.85 -8.26 -1.38
N TRP A 115 7.33 -7.05 -1.66
CA TRP A 115 6.75 -5.82 -1.13
C TRP A 115 6.05 -5.08 -2.24
N PRO A 116 4.71 -5.15 -2.29
CA PRO A 116 3.94 -4.37 -3.23
C PRO A 116 4.27 -2.88 -3.07
N ALA A 117 4.40 -2.18 -4.18
CA ALA A 117 4.63 -0.74 -4.19
C ALA A 117 4.04 -0.14 -5.45
N GLU A 118 3.50 1.07 -5.35
CA GLU A 118 3.28 1.88 -6.53
C GLU A 118 4.64 2.39 -7.04
N ASN A 119 5.15 1.77 -8.10
CA ASN A 119 6.30 2.30 -8.83
C ASN A 119 5.82 3.32 -9.87
N THR A 120 5.31 4.47 -9.42
CA THR A 120 5.07 5.60 -10.30
C THR A 120 6.41 6.25 -10.65
N GLY A 121 6.89 6.00 -11.87
CA GLY A 121 8.00 6.75 -12.46
C GLY A 121 7.60 8.21 -12.75
N PRO A 122 8.19 8.88 -13.76
CA PRO A 122 7.63 10.13 -14.24
C PRO A 122 6.13 9.94 -14.53
N HIS A 123 5.27 10.85 -14.04
CA HIS A 123 3.83 10.82 -14.25
C HIS A 123 3.40 11.00 -15.74
N ILE A 124 4.26 10.67 -16.70
CA ILE A 124 3.96 10.66 -18.14
C ILE A 124 2.94 9.58 -18.51
N TYR A 125 2.78 8.54 -17.68
CA TYR A 125 1.84 7.44 -17.92
C TYR A 125 0.43 7.70 -17.37
N THR A 126 0.25 8.69 -16.50
CA THR A 126 -1.06 9.01 -15.91
C THR A 126 -2.01 9.70 -16.91
N PRO A 127 -1.59 10.70 -17.70
CA PRO A 127 -2.48 11.36 -18.67
C PRO A 127 -3.11 10.43 -19.72
N PRO A 128 -2.39 9.47 -20.33
CA PRO A 128 -3.01 8.52 -21.26
C PRO A 128 -4.07 7.63 -20.61
N MET A 129 -3.88 7.26 -19.34
CA MET A 129 -4.80 6.37 -18.62
C MET A 129 -6.12 7.07 -18.23
N ASP A 130 -6.07 8.38 -17.96
CA ASP A 130 -7.27 9.17 -17.66
C ASP A 130 -8.08 9.49 -18.93
N ILE A 131 -7.43 9.68 -20.09
CA ILE A 131 -8.11 9.91 -21.38
C ILE A 131 -8.96 8.70 -21.79
N CYS A 132 -8.47 7.48 -21.57
CA CYS A 132 -9.21 6.26 -21.88
C CYS A 132 -10.45 6.03 -21.01
N ARG A 133 -10.61 6.75 -19.89
CA ARG A 133 -11.82 6.71 -19.05
C ARG A 133 -12.86 7.78 -19.39
N LEU A 134 -12.53 8.74 -20.24
CA LEU A 134 -13.46 9.78 -20.73
C LEU A 134 -14.11 9.41 -22.07
N ALA A 135 -13.83 8.20 -22.58
CA ALA A 135 -14.35 7.68 -23.84
C ALA A 135 -15.45 6.61 -23.67
N GLU A 136 -15.95 6.41 -22.44
CA GLU A 136 -17.16 5.63 -22.12
C GLU A 136 -18.21 6.54 -21.47
#